data_AF-A0A7X7MFU7-F1
#
_entry.id   AF-A0A7X7MFU7-F1
#
_cell.length_a   1.000
_cell.length_b   1.000
_cell.length_c   1.000
_cell.angle_alpha   90.00
_cell.angle_beta   90.00
_cell.angle_gamma   90.00
#
_symmetry.space_group_name_H-M   'P 1'
#
loop_
_entity.id
_entity.type
_entity.pdbx_description
1 polymer ?
#
loop_
_entity_poly.entity_id
_entity_poly.type
_entity_poly.pdbx_seq_one_letter_code
_entity_poly.pdbx_strand_id
1 'polypeptide(L)'
;MNLRTVLRRTTNGALLLMALAALGTVVWVIDEELGWDILPDWIEAGAVAGVIVAGTLTLFSLVASLMCSVAVIAESAAARAEGGGAPEGKPLPRRLKAALLGLLLLVAGGLYGFHRVDVIRATRAVASRRAEHARRYHETRATLAGRMPAIVASFTLDMRAQMARRIEPAAEADLSRMLAAVRDSSPGNPEVSLLVRAEAPYQYQVIRATGAVKTPSGDYAYLERRHLIDLPTVWERDTVAALINGAELDVPHGRSGAFIDTRKPCVWGAIRHGDVVVGLVVLRDRSERWY
;
A
#
# COMPACT_ATOMS: atom_id res chain seq x y z
N MET A 1 26.96 56.56 -14.60
CA MET A 1 26.64 55.21 -15.11
C MET A 1 25.33 55.26 -15.88
N ASN A 2 25.29 54.70 -17.10
CA ASN A 2 24.19 54.94 -18.02
C ASN A 2 23.02 53.97 -17.73
N LEU A 3 22.00 54.45 -17.01
CA LEU A 3 20.86 53.69 -16.45
C LEU A 3 20.19 52.75 -17.47
N ARG A 4 20.10 53.19 -18.74
CA ARG A 4 19.58 52.41 -19.87
C ARG A 4 20.33 51.10 -20.13
N THR A 5 21.65 51.11 -19.94
CA THR A 5 22.51 49.94 -20.21
C THR A 5 22.37 48.89 -19.11
N VAL A 6 22.16 49.34 -17.87
CA VAL A 6 21.93 48.49 -16.71
C VAL A 6 20.56 47.82 -16.83
N LEU A 7 19.51 48.60 -17.13
CA LEU A 7 18.16 48.08 -17.40
C LEU A 7 18.15 47.04 -18.51
N ARG A 8 18.83 47.30 -19.63
CA ARG A 8 18.87 46.35 -20.76
C ARG A 8 19.57 45.04 -20.41
N ARG A 9 20.62 45.08 -19.58
CA ARG A 9 21.32 43.87 -19.10
C ARG A 9 20.47 43.07 -18.11
N THR A 10 19.79 43.73 -17.19
CA THR A 10 18.93 43.03 -16.20
C THR A 10 17.73 42.39 -16.87
N THR A 11 17.09 43.06 -17.85
CA THR A 11 15.97 42.47 -18.61
C THR A 11 16.41 41.26 -19.44
N ASN A 12 17.58 41.34 -20.10
CA ASN A 12 18.09 40.21 -20.87
C ASN A 12 18.48 39.02 -19.97
N GLY A 13 19.06 39.28 -18.79
CA GLY A 13 19.37 38.24 -17.80
C GLY A 13 18.10 37.55 -17.28
N ALA A 14 17.05 38.32 -16.97
CA ALA A 14 15.77 37.79 -16.54
C ALA A 14 15.10 36.93 -17.63
N LEU A 15 15.16 37.34 -18.90
CA LEU A 15 14.63 36.56 -20.02
C LEU A 15 15.38 35.24 -20.22
N LEU A 16 16.71 35.24 -20.05
CA LEU A 16 17.53 34.04 -20.16
C LEU A 16 17.25 33.05 -19.02
N LEU A 17 17.08 33.55 -17.79
CA LEU A 17 16.66 32.71 -16.65
C LEU A 17 15.25 32.14 -16.85
N MET A 18 14.33 32.92 -17.40
CA MET A 18 12.99 32.45 -17.79
C MET A 18 13.05 31.32 -18.83
N ALA A 19 13.88 31.47 -19.86
CA ALA A 19 14.04 30.46 -20.90
C ALA A 19 14.65 29.17 -20.35
N LEU A 20 15.64 29.26 -19.46
CA LEU A 20 16.22 28.13 -18.75
C LEU A 20 15.20 27.42 -17.84
N ALA A 21 14.38 28.17 -17.11
CA ALA A 21 13.33 27.60 -16.28
C ALA A 21 12.28 26.86 -17.13
N ALA A 22 11.84 27.45 -18.24
CA ALA A 22 10.90 26.82 -19.16
C ALA A 22 11.46 25.54 -19.78
N LEU A 23 12.73 25.55 -20.21
CA LEU A 23 13.41 24.37 -20.73
C LEU A 23 13.51 23.28 -19.65
N GLY A 24 13.87 23.65 -18.41
CA GLY A 24 13.94 22.74 -17.27
C GLY A 24 12.58 22.10 -16.94
N THR A 25 11.49 22.87 -16.99
CA THR A 25 10.14 22.33 -16.81
C THR A 25 9.75 21.36 -17.92
N VAL A 26 10.07 21.67 -19.18
CA VAL A 26 9.78 20.76 -20.31
C VAL A 26 10.57 19.45 -20.20
N VAL A 27 11.86 19.52 -19.87
CA VAL A 27 12.70 18.33 -19.65
C VAL A 27 12.14 17.48 -18.49
N TRP A 28 11.75 18.12 -17.39
CA TRP A 28 11.14 17.43 -16.24
C TRP A 28 9.82 16.73 -16.59
N VAL A 29 8.93 17.39 -17.35
CA VAL A 29 7.67 16.77 -17.80
C VAL A 29 7.92 15.59 -18.74
N ILE A 30 8.91 15.71 -19.65
CA ILE A 30 9.24 14.65 -20.61
C ILE A 30 9.81 13.41 -19.90
N ASP A 31 10.71 13.59 -18.94
CA ASP A 31 11.31 12.51 -18.15
C ASP A 31 10.24 11.70 -17.37
N GLU A 32 9.32 12.40 -16.71
CA GLU A 32 8.29 11.82 -15.84
C GLU A 32 7.14 11.13 -16.64
N GLU A 33 6.70 11.73 -17.75
CA GLU A 33 5.63 11.15 -18.61
C GLU A 33 6.12 9.95 -19.43
N LEU A 34 7.39 9.93 -19.85
CA LEU A 34 7.98 8.80 -20.56
C LEU A 34 8.44 7.66 -19.63
N GLY A 35 8.48 7.90 -18.31
CA GLY A 35 8.92 6.90 -17.33
C GLY A 35 10.36 6.44 -17.57
N TRP A 36 11.18 7.34 -18.11
CA TRP A 36 12.57 7.09 -18.39
C TRP A 36 13.35 7.33 -17.10
N ASP A 37 13.53 6.29 -16.28
CA ASP A 37 14.46 6.26 -15.12
C ASP A 37 15.93 6.40 -15.59
N ILE A 38 16.27 7.48 -16.32
CA ILE A 38 17.61 7.72 -16.86
C ILE A 38 18.49 8.40 -15.81
N LEU A 39 17.89 9.06 -14.82
CA LEU A 39 18.62 9.78 -13.78
C LEU A 39 18.61 8.99 -12.45
N PRO A 40 19.78 8.69 -11.87
CA PRO A 40 19.88 8.13 -10.52
C PRO A 40 19.17 9.00 -9.48
N ASP A 41 18.56 8.38 -8.45
CA ASP A 41 17.74 9.01 -7.40
C ASP A 41 18.34 10.30 -6.77
N TRP A 42 19.67 10.39 -6.67
CA TRP A 42 20.36 11.56 -6.12
C TRP A 42 20.41 12.77 -7.06
N ILE A 43 20.35 12.55 -8.38
CA ILE A 43 20.20 13.62 -9.37
C ILE A 43 18.74 14.07 -9.45
N GLU A 44 17.78 13.17 -9.24
CA GLU A 44 16.35 13.48 -9.22
C GLU A 44 16.02 14.51 -8.13
N ALA A 45 16.52 14.33 -6.92
CA ALA A 45 16.37 15.30 -5.83
C ALA A 45 17.03 16.65 -6.14
N GLY A 46 18.21 16.65 -6.76
CA GLY A 46 18.93 17.86 -7.17
C GLY A 46 18.25 18.60 -8.32
N ALA A 47 17.70 17.87 -9.29
CA ALA A 47 16.98 18.41 -10.44
C ALA A 47 15.63 18.99 -10.01
N VAL A 48 14.89 18.32 -9.13
CA VAL A 48 13.65 18.83 -8.54
C VAL A 48 13.92 20.10 -7.73
N ALA A 49 14.94 20.10 -6.87
CA ALA A 49 15.34 21.30 -6.14
C ALA A 49 15.76 22.43 -7.09
N GLY A 50 16.50 22.12 -8.16
CA GLY A 50 16.90 23.06 -9.19
C GLY A 50 15.73 23.69 -9.94
N VAL A 51 14.72 22.90 -10.33
CA VAL A 51 13.50 23.39 -11.00
C VAL A 51 12.65 24.22 -10.04
N ILE A 52 12.54 23.85 -8.77
CA ILE A 52 11.81 24.64 -7.76
C ILE A 52 12.51 25.99 -7.52
N VAL A 53 13.85 25.98 -7.34
CA VAL A 53 14.64 27.21 -7.12
C VAL A 53 14.61 28.10 -8.36
N ALA A 54 14.80 27.53 -9.56
CA ALA A 54 14.72 28.28 -10.80
C ALA A 54 13.30 28.83 -11.05
N GLY A 55 12.26 28.02 -10.81
CA GLY A 55 10.85 28.42 -10.94
C GLY A 55 10.45 29.53 -9.96
N THR A 56 10.87 29.42 -8.70
CA THR A 56 10.63 30.47 -7.69
C THR A 56 11.40 31.76 -8.01
N LEU A 57 12.67 31.67 -8.40
CA LEU A 57 13.45 32.84 -8.85
C LEU A 57 12.82 33.50 -10.08
N THR A 58 12.28 32.70 -11.00
CA THR A 58 11.59 33.20 -12.19
C THR A 58 10.30 33.91 -11.82
N LEU A 59 9.50 33.34 -10.90
CA LEU A 59 8.29 33.97 -10.38
C LEU A 59 8.60 35.30 -9.69
N PHE A 60 9.62 35.35 -8.82
CA PHE A 60 10.07 36.57 -8.16
C PHE A 60 10.53 37.63 -9.18
N SER A 61 11.29 37.23 -10.20
CA SER A 61 11.76 38.13 -11.26
C SER A 61 10.60 38.71 -12.07
N LEU A 62 9.55 37.91 -12.29
CA LEU A 62 8.36 38.31 -13.03
C LEU A 62 7.48 39.26 -12.21
N VAL A 63 7.29 38.99 -10.90
CA VAL A 63 6.60 39.88 -9.96
C VAL A 63 7.37 41.21 -9.82
N ALA A 64 8.69 41.17 -9.68
CA ALA A 64 9.52 42.39 -9.61
C ALA A 64 9.42 43.22 -10.90
N SER A 65 9.42 42.57 -12.07
CA SER A 65 9.25 43.25 -13.36
C SER A 65 7.86 43.86 -13.52
N LEU A 66 6.82 43.19 -13.02
CA LEU A 66 5.45 43.70 -12.98
C LEU A 66 5.35 44.91 -12.04
N MET A 67 5.93 44.82 -10.83
CA MET A 67 5.98 45.90 -9.85
C MET A 67 6.72 47.13 -10.40
N CYS A 68 7.86 46.96 -11.05
CA CYS A 68 8.57 48.06 -11.73
C CYS A 68 7.72 48.66 -12.85
N SER A 69 7.00 47.85 -13.62
CA SER A 69 6.12 48.36 -14.68
C SER A 69 4.94 49.16 -14.09
N VAL A 70 4.33 48.69 -13.00
CA VAL A 70 3.27 49.41 -12.27
C VAL A 70 3.80 50.68 -11.64
N ALA A 71 4.99 50.65 -11.03
CA ALA A 71 5.65 51.82 -10.45
C ALA A 71 5.92 52.89 -11.52
N VAL A 72 6.43 52.50 -12.71
CA VAL A 72 6.63 53.42 -13.84
C VAL A 72 5.29 53.98 -14.34
N ILE A 73 4.23 53.18 -14.37
CA ILE A 73 2.89 53.66 -14.70
C ILE A 73 2.39 54.66 -13.65
N ALA A 74 2.56 54.37 -12.36
CA ALA A 74 2.16 55.23 -11.26
C ALA A 74 2.95 56.55 -11.23
N GLU A 75 4.27 56.49 -11.42
CA GLU A 75 5.14 57.66 -11.53
C GLU A 75 4.76 58.50 -12.77
N SER A 76 4.46 57.87 -13.90
CA SER A 76 3.98 58.58 -15.09
C SER A 76 2.58 59.18 -14.90
N ALA A 77 1.76 58.64 -14.00
CA ALA A 77 0.45 59.17 -13.65
C ALA A 77 0.55 60.33 -12.65
N ALA A 78 1.45 60.23 -11.66
CA ALA A 78 1.75 61.29 -10.71
C ALA A 78 2.37 62.51 -11.41
N ALA A 79 3.35 62.30 -12.30
CA ALA A 79 3.94 63.36 -13.12
C ALA A 79 2.93 64.03 -14.07
N ARG A 80 1.82 63.36 -14.40
CA ARG A 80 0.69 63.93 -15.17
C ARG A 80 -0.30 64.70 -14.32
N ALA A 81 -0.40 64.40 -13.02
CA ALA A 81 -1.26 65.12 -12.09
C ALA A 81 -0.69 66.50 -11.72
N GLU A 82 0.64 66.67 -11.76
CA GLU A 82 1.33 67.94 -11.46
C GLU A 82 1.33 68.94 -12.63
N GLY A 83 0.80 68.60 -13.81
CA GLY A 83 0.76 69.52 -14.94
C GLY A 83 -0.11 69.08 -16.12
N GLY A 84 -1.39 69.46 -16.08
CA GLY A 84 -2.24 69.72 -17.26
C GLY A 84 -3.04 68.56 -17.85
N GLY A 85 -4.36 68.57 -17.58
CA GLY A 85 -5.43 68.00 -18.42
C GLY A 85 -5.40 66.48 -18.63
N ALA A 86 -6.23 65.74 -17.88
CA ALA A 86 -6.40 64.30 -18.03
C ALA A 86 -6.87 63.94 -19.46
N PRO A 87 -6.11 63.17 -20.26
CA PRO A 87 -6.68 62.52 -21.42
C PRO A 87 -7.42 61.26 -20.97
N GLU A 88 -8.62 61.03 -21.52
CA GLU A 88 -9.37 59.79 -21.35
C GLU A 88 -8.47 58.56 -21.42
N GLY A 89 -8.68 57.63 -20.48
CA GLY A 89 -7.81 56.46 -20.27
C GLY A 89 -7.56 55.70 -21.56
N LYS A 90 -6.36 55.87 -22.13
CA LYS A 90 -5.95 55.10 -23.31
C LYS A 90 -6.02 53.61 -22.94
N PRO A 91 -6.73 52.78 -23.74
CA PRO A 91 -6.88 51.37 -23.43
C PRO A 91 -5.50 50.71 -23.34
N LEU A 92 -5.34 49.79 -22.39
CA LEU A 92 -4.09 49.03 -22.22
C LEU A 92 -3.56 48.57 -23.59
N PRO A 93 -2.29 48.83 -23.92
CA PRO A 93 -1.74 48.47 -25.23
C PRO A 93 -1.88 46.96 -25.43
N ARG A 94 -2.29 46.54 -26.63
CA ARG A 94 -2.54 45.13 -26.98
C ARG A 94 -1.39 44.19 -26.56
N ARG A 95 -0.16 44.69 -26.60
CA ARG A 95 1.05 43.95 -26.17
C ARG A 95 1.04 43.62 -24.67
N LEU A 96 0.59 44.54 -23.81
CA LEU A 96 0.50 44.30 -22.37
C LEU A 96 -0.65 43.34 -22.03
N LYS A 97 -1.78 43.45 -22.74
CA LYS A 97 -2.89 42.48 -22.62
C LYS A 97 -2.45 41.07 -23.03
N ALA A 98 -1.72 40.94 -24.14
CA ALA A 98 -1.17 39.68 -24.59
C ALA A 98 -0.15 39.10 -23.60
N ALA A 99 0.69 39.94 -22.98
CA ALA A 99 1.64 39.50 -21.96
C ALA A 99 0.94 38.98 -20.69
N LEU A 100 -0.08 39.69 -20.20
CA LEU A 100 -0.90 39.25 -19.05
C LEU A 100 -1.66 37.95 -19.35
N LEU A 101 -2.24 37.82 -20.53
CA LEU A 101 -2.91 36.59 -20.96
C LEU A 101 -1.92 35.41 -21.04
N GLY A 102 -0.73 35.66 -21.60
CA GLY A 102 0.34 34.66 -21.66
C GLY A 102 0.80 34.21 -20.28
N LEU A 103 0.93 35.14 -19.32
CA LEU A 103 1.25 34.82 -17.93
C LEU A 103 0.16 33.96 -17.28
N LEU A 104 -1.11 34.34 -17.47
CA LEU A 104 -2.24 33.61 -16.89
C LEU A 104 -2.35 32.19 -17.48
N LEU A 105 -2.13 32.03 -18.78
CA LEU A 105 -2.07 30.73 -19.43
C LEU A 105 -0.89 29.88 -18.96
N LEU A 106 0.27 30.50 -18.70
CA LEU A 106 1.45 29.80 -18.18
C LEU A 106 1.21 29.30 -16.75
N VAL A 107 0.62 30.12 -15.88
CA VAL A 107 0.26 29.72 -14.52
C VAL A 107 -0.82 28.63 -14.55
N ALA A 108 -1.87 28.79 -15.36
CA ALA A 108 -2.94 27.79 -15.48
C ALA A 108 -2.43 26.46 -16.05
N GLY A 109 -1.58 26.51 -17.08
CA GLY A 109 -0.94 25.33 -17.66
C GLY A 109 0.01 24.63 -16.68
N GLY A 110 0.77 25.39 -15.90
CA GLY A 110 1.61 24.87 -14.82
C GLY A 110 0.79 24.16 -13.75
N LEU A 111 -0.26 24.82 -13.22
CA LEU A 111 -1.15 24.23 -12.21
C LEU A 111 -1.84 22.95 -12.72
N TYR A 112 -2.31 22.96 -13.97
CA TYR A 112 -2.91 21.78 -14.59
C TYR A 112 -1.89 20.64 -14.74
N GLY A 113 -0.66 20.95 -15.18
CA GLY A 113 0.44 19.99 -15.27
C GLY A 113 0.76 19.36 -13.92
N PHE A 114 0.97 20.18 -12.88
CA PHE A 114 1.21 19.69 -11.51
C PHE A 114 0.08 18.79 -11.00
N HIS A 115 -1.18 19.19 -11.19
CA HIS A 115 -2.32 18.38 -10.78
C HIS A 115 -2.36 17.02 -11.50
N ARG A 116 -2.03 16.97 -12.81
CA ARG A 116 -1.98 15.71 -13.55
C ARG A 116 -0.85 14.81 -13.06
N VAL A 117 0.32 15.36 -12.77
CA VAL A 117 1.46 14.62 -12.20
C VAL A 117 1.11 14.04 -10.83
N ASP A 118 0.45 14.82 -9.96
CA ASP A 118 0.03 14.34 -8.65
C ASP A 118 -0.96 13.15 -8.74
N VAL A 119 -1.89 13.19 -9.70
CA VAL A 119 -2.81 12.08 -9.97
C VAL A 119 -2.06 10.83 -10.47
N ILE A 120 -1.07 11.00 -11.34
CA ILE A 120 -0.23 9.89 -11.82
C ILE A 120 0.58 9.29 -10.67
N ARG A 121 1.16 10.12 -9.80
CA ARG A 121 1.90 9.65 -8.61
C ARG A 121 0.99 8.90 -7.64
N ALA A 122 -0.20 9.43 -7.39
CA ALA A 122 -1.17 8.77 -6.52
C ALA A 122 -1.58 7.39 -7.08
N THR A 123 -1.81 7.28 -8.39
CA THR A 123 -2.19 6.01 -9.03
C THR A 123 -1.04 5.00 -9.05
N ARG A 124 0.19 5.43 -9.41
CA ARG A 124 1.39 4.58 -9.35
C ARG A 124 1.67 4.09 -7.91
N ALA A 125 1.56 4.97 -6.92
CA ALA A 125 1.76 4.61 -5.51
C ALA A 125 0.71 3.60 -4.99
N VAL A 126 -0.55 3.71 -5.44
CA VAL A 126 -1.56 2.71 -5.11
C VAL A 126 -1.27 1.37 -5.78
N ALA A 127 -0.85 1.38 -7.05
CA ALA A 127 -0.51 0.17 -7.79
C ALA A 127 0.71 -0.55 -7.18
N SER A 128 1.78 0.19 -6.83
CA SER A 128 2.97 -0.37 -6.21
C SER A 128 2.67 -0.95 -4.83
N ARG A 129 1.88 -0.26 -4.00
CA ARG A 129 1.43 -0.80 -2.70
C ARG A 129 0.62 -2.08 -2.84
N ARG A 130 -0.28 -2.16 -3.84
CA ARG A 130 -1.05 -3.38 -4.12
C ARG A 130 -0.16 -4.53 -4.57
N ALA A 131 0.79 -4.27 -5.47
CA ALA A 131 1.74 -5.26 -5.94
C ALA A 131 2.64 -5.77 -4.80
N GLU A 132 3.13 -4.87 -3.95
CA GLU A 132 3.92 -5.22 -2.77
C GLU A 132 3.11 -6.03 -1.76
N HIS A 133 1.84 -5.65 -1.52
CA HIS A 133 0.95 -6.39 -0.64
C HIS A 133 0.71 -7.82 -1.15
N ALA A 134 0.41 -7.97 -2.44
CA ALA A 134 0.23 -9.28 -3.07
C ALA A 134 1.52 -10.12 -3.00
N ARG A 135 2.68 -9.52 -3.29
CA ARG A 135 3.98 -10.19 -3.19
C ARG A 135 4.24 -10.71 -1.78
N ARG A 136 4.10 -9.85 -0.76
CA ARG A 136 4.28 -10.25 0.63
C ARG A 136 3.29 -11.34 1.05
N TYR A 137 2.03 -11.26 0.60
CA TYR A 137 1.03 -12.28 0.87
C TYR A 137 1.49 -13.64 0.35
N HIS A 138 1.93 -13.70 -0.91
CA HIS A 138 2.41 -14.93 -1.53
C HIS A 138 3.71 -15.45 -0.92
N GLU A 139 4.65 -14.57 -0.57
CA GLU A 139 5.90 -14.94 0.12
C GLU A 139 5.64 -15.56 1.50
N THR A 140 4.78 -14.94 2.32
CA THR A 140 4.39 -15.49 3.63
C THR A 140 3.68 -16.83 3.47
N ARG A 141 2.74 -16.91 2.53
CA ARG A 141 2.01 -18.15 2.24
C ARG A 141 2.95 -19.27 1.80
N ALA A 142 3.90 -19.00 0.90
CA ALA A 142 4.88 -19.97 0.44
C ALA A 142 5.80 -20.46 1.58
N THR A 143 6.21 -19.53 2.45
CA THR A 143 7.03 -19.87 3.64
C THR A 143 6.29 -20.82 4.58
N LEU A 144 5.01 -20.56 4.85
CA LEU A 144 4.19 -21.45 5.68
C LEU A 144 3.93 -22.79 4.97
N ALA A 145 3.65 -22.77 3.65
CA ALA A 145 3.41 -23.96 2.85
C ALA A 145 4.61 -24.92 2.86
N GLY A 146 5.83 -24.38 2.73
CA GLY A 146 7.07 -25.19 2.76
C GLY A 146 7.30 -25.93 4.08
N ARG A 147 6.69 -25.48 5.19
CA ARG A 147 6.80 -26.14 6.51
C ARG A 147 5.67 -27.12 6.79
N MET A 148 4.55 -27.01 6.07
CA MET A 148 3.36 -27.82 6.30
C MET A 148 3.65 -29.33 6.29
N PRO A 149 4.46 -29.89 5.37
CA PRO A 149 4.77 -31.32 5.38
C PRO A 149 5.44 -31.78 6.69
N ALA A 150 6.37 -30.99 7.23
CA ALA A 150 7.06 -31.30 8.49
C ALA A 150 6.10 -31.21 9.69
N ILE A 151 5.17 -30.25 9.68
CA ILE A 151 4.14 -30.11 10.71
C ILE A 151 3.16 -31.28 10.67
N VAL A 152 2.71 -31.69 9.49
CA VAL A 152 1.85 -32.89 9.36
C VAL A 152 2.61 -34.14 9.84
N ALA A 153 3.91 -34.23 9.55
CA ALA A 153 4.76 -35.33 10.03
C ALA A 153 4.95 -35.33 11.56
N SER A 154 4.90 -34.18 12.25
CA SER A 154 5.08 -34.12 13.70
C SER A 154 3.91 -34.70 14.51
N PHE A 155 2.74 -34.88 13.90
CA PHE A 155 1.64 -35.60 14.54
C PHE A 155 2.01 -37.07 14.68
N THR A 156 2.14 -37.54 15.93
CA THR A 156 2.49 -38.94 16.23
C THR A 156 1.37 -39.90 15.83
N LEU A 157 1.69 -41.19 15.68
CA LEU A 157 0.69 -42.21 15.37
C LEU A 157 -0.45 -42.23 16.41
N ASP A 158 -0.11 -42.06 17.69
CA ASP A 158 -1.08 -42.02 18.78
C ASP A 158 -2.00 -40.79 18.68
N MET A 159 -1.44 -39.59 18.44
CA MET A 159 -2.24 -38.38 18.22
C MET A 159 -3.20 -38.57 17.03
N ARG A 160 -2.73 -39.17 15.93
CA ARG A 160 -3.56 -39.45 14.75
C ARG A 160 -4.70 -40.44 15.07
N ALA A 161 -4.41 -41.49 15.82
CA ALA A 161 -5.40 -42.47 16.25
C ALA A 161 -6.46 -41.85 17.17
N GLN A 162 -6.05 -40.97 18.08
CA GLN A 162 -6.97 -40.22 18.94
C GLN A 162 -7.84 -39.24 18.15
N MET A 163 -7.30 -38.57 17.14
CA MET A 163 -8.10 -37.71 16.24
C MET A 163 -9.14 -38.50 15.45
N ALA A 164 -8.83 -39.75 15.08
CA ALA A 164 -9.76 -40.64 14.38
C ALA A 164 -10.96 -41.07 15.26
N ARG A 165 -10.76 -41.07 16.58
CA ARG A 165 -11.76 -41.48 17.57
C ARG A 165 -12.20 -40.26 18.37
N ARG A 166 -11.55 -40.05 19.51
CA ARG A 166 -11.76 -38.94 20.43
C ARG A 166 -10.42 -38.63 21.10
N ILE A 167 -10.13 -37.34 21.23
CA ILE A 167 -8.96 -36.87 21.98
C ILE A 167 -9.30 -36.98 23.46
N GLU A 168 -8.56 -37.81 24.19
CA GLU A 168 -8.76 -38.02 25.62
C GLU A 168 -8.18 -36.86 26.44
N PRO A 169 -8.75 -36.55 27.63
CA PRO A 169 -8.26 -35.46 28.49
C PRO A 169 -6.76 -35.56 28.81
N ALA A 170 -6.25 -36.78 29.00
CA ALA A 170 -4.84 -37.02 29.30
C ALA A 170 -3.88 -36.60 28.18
N ALA A 171 -4.34 -36.64 26.93
CA ALA A 171 -3.54 -36.31 25.75
C ALA A 171 -3.69 -34.85 25.28
N GLU A 172 -4.60 -34.08 25.89
CA GLU A 172 -4.81 -32.67 25.53
C GLU A 172 -3.57 -31.82 25.77
N ALA A 173 -2.84 -32.10 26.85
CA ALA A 173 -1.61 -31.38 27.18
C ALA A 173 -0.53 -31.59 26.10
N ASP A 174 -0.41 -32.81 25.58
CA ASP A 174 0.57 -33.14 24.53
C ASP A 174 0.22 -32.48 23.20
N LEU A 175 -1.05 -32.57 22.80
CA LEU A 175 -1.52 -31.90 21.59
C LEU A 175 -1.37 -30.38 21.70
N SER A 176 -1.72 -29.79 22.86
CA SER A 176 -1.58 -28.35 23.09
C SER A 176 -0.11 -27.90 23.01
N ARG A 177 0.80 -28.65 23.63
CA ARG A 177 2.25 -28.40 23.54
C ARG A 177 2.76 -28.50 22.11
N MET A 178 2.32 -29.50 21.35
CA MET A 178 2.72 -29.66 19.95
C MET A 178 2.19 -28.50 19.09
N LEU A 179 0.92 -28.09 19.23
CA LEU A 179 0.35 -26.97 18.48
C LEU A 179 1.02 -25.64 18.87
N ALA A 180 1.35 -25.44 20.15
CA ALA A 180 2.12 -24.29 20.61
C ALA A 180 3.55 -24.30 20.05
N ALA A 181 4.22 -25.45 20.03
CA ALA A 181 5.55 -25.57 19.42
C ALA A 181 5.52 -25.27 17.92
N VAL A 182 4.47 -25.68 17.19
CA VAL A 182 4.29 -25.33 15.78
C VAL A 182 4.11 -23.82 15.61
N ARG A 183 3.30 -23.17 16.46
CA ARG A 183 3.14 -21.71 16.47
C ARG A 183 4.47 -21.00 16.70
N ASP A 184 5.16 -21.37 17.78
CA ASP A 184 6.35 -20.67 18.27
C ASP A 184 7.59 -20.91 17.41
N SER A 185 7.65 -22.06 16.71
CA SER A 185 8.73 -22.35 15.77
C SER A 185 8.48 -21.77 14.37
N SER A 186 7.25 -21.37 14.04
CA SER A 186 6.88 -20.89 12.70
C SER A 186 7.08 -19.37 12.53
N PRO A 187 7.62 -18.91 11.39
CA PRO A 187 7.80 -17.48 11.13
C PRO A 187 6.48 -16.73 11.22
N GLY A 188 6.50 -15.57 11.88
CA GLY A 188 5.32 -14.73 12.05
C GLY A 188 4.34 -15.20 13.13
N ASN A 189 4.65 -16.26 13.88
CA ASN A 189 3.81 -16.80 14.96
C ASN A 189 2.36 -17.01 14.50
N PRO A 190 2.13 -17.82 13.45
CA PRO A 190 0.82 -18.02 12.86
C PRO A 190 -0.14 -18.65 13.89
N GLU A 191 -1.41 -18.33 13.77
CA GLU A 191 -2.45 -19.06 14.46
C GLU A 191 -2.54 -20.49 13.90
N VAL A 192 -2.47 -21.46 14.80
CA VAL A 192 -2.57 -22.88 14.47
C VAL A 192 -3.94 -23.36 14.92
N SER A 193 -4.73 -23.90 13.99
CA SER A 193 -6.04 -24.49 14.27
C SER A 193 -6.11 -25.89 13.68
N LEU A 194 -6.78 -26.79 14.39
CA LEU A 194 -7.00 -28.16 13.96
C LEU A 194 -8.50 -28.40 13.80
N LEU A 195 -8.93 -28.90 12.65
CA LEU A 195 -10.29 -29.39 12.43
C LEU A 195 -10.28 -30.91 12.52
N VAL A 196 -11.12 -31.48 13.39
CA VAL A 196 -11.38 -32.92 13.44
C VAL A 196 -12.87 -33.18 13.45
N ARG A 197 -13.27 -34.44 13.21
CA ARG A 197 -14.67 -34.84 13.35
C ARG A 197 -15.12 -34.71 14.80
N ALA A 198 -16.37 -34.33 15.00
CA ALA A 198 -16.99 -34.25 16.32
C ALA A 198 -18.04 -35.36 16.50
N GLU A 199 -18.47 -35.56 17.75
CA GLU A 199 -19.63 -36.39 18.07
C GLU A 199 -20.93 -35.64 17.77
N ALA A 200 -21.97 -36.38 17.36
CA ALA A 200 -23.30 -35.81 17.11
C ALA A 200 -23.82 -35.04 18.34
N PRO A 201 -24.48 -33.88 18.18
CA PRO A 201 -25.06 -33.34 16.93
C PRO A 201 -24.09 -32.51 16.08
N TYR A 202 -22.81 -32.41 16.45
CA TYR A 202 -21.82 -31.62 15.73
C TYR A 202 -21.09 -32.45 14.68
N GLN A 203 -20.84 -31.88 13.50
CA GLN A 203 -20.08 -32.55 12.46
C GLN A 203 -18.56 -32.36 12.65
N TYR A 204 -18.16 -31.17 13.08
CA TYR A 204 -16.75 -30.81 13.22
C TYR A 204 -16.48 -30.11 14.55
N GLN A 205 -15.22 -30.18 14.99
CA GLN A 205 -14.70 -29.35 16.06
C GLN A 205 -13.39 -28.69 15.63
N VAL A 206 -13.29 -27.38 15.86
CA VAL A 206 -12.06 -26.61 15.68
C VAL A 206 -11.36 -26.53 17.03
N ILE A 207 -10.10 -26.95 17.05
CA ILE A 207 -9.26 -27.07 18.23
C ILE A 207 -8.10 -26.10 18.12
N ARG A 208 -7.81 -25.38 19.21
CA ARG A 208 -6.69 -24.45 19.33
C ARG A 208 -5.96 -24.67 20.65
N ALA A 209 -4.66 -24.41 20.67
CA ALA A 209 -3.89 -24.45 21.90
C ALA A 209 -4.07 -23.15 22.70
N THR A 210 -4.45 -23.29 23.96
CA THR A 210 -4.56 -22.17 24.92
C THR A 210 -3.46 -22.19 25.97
N GLY A 211 -2.71 -23.29 26.09
CA GLY A 211 -1.95 -23.59 27.30
C GLY A 211 -2.88 -23.96 28.46
N ALA A 212 -2.30 -24.18 29.65
CA ALA A 212 -3.05 -24.56 30.84
C ALA A 212 -3.92 -23.40 31.36
N VAL A 213 -5.23 -23.51 31.18
CA VAL A 213 -6.23 -22.55 31.67
C VAL A 213 -7.08 -23.24 32.72
N LYS A 214 -7.22 -22.63 33.90
CA LYS A 214 -8.04 -23.18 34.97
C LYS A 214 -9.52 -23.00 34.63
N THR A 215 -10.27 -24.10 34.61
CA THR A 215 -11.71 -24.09 34.35
C THR A 215 -12.49 -23.66 35.60
N PRO A 216 -13.77 -23.27 35.44
CA PRO A 216 -14.65 -23.01 36.58
C PRO A 216 -14.82 -24.21 37.54
N SER A 217 -14.62 -25.44 37.05
CA SER A 217 -14.65 -26.66 37.87
C SER A 217 -13.39 -26.87 38.73
N GLY A 218 -12.33 -26.11 38.47
CA GLY A 218 -11.04 -26.22 39.17
C GLY A 218 -9.99 -27.06 38.44
N ASP A 219 -10.36 -27.72 37.34
CA ASP A 219 -9.46 -28.50 36.48
C ASP A 219 -8.65 -27.60 35.52
N TYR A 220 -7.68 -28.19 34.81
CA TYR A 220 -6.93 -27.49 33.77
C TYR A 220 -7.39 -27.94 32.38
N ALA A 221 -7.82 -26.98 31.56
CA ALA A 221 -8.07 -27.15 30.14
C ALA A 221 -6.85 -26.68 29.34
N TYR A 222 -6.42 -27.47 28.37
CA TYR A 222 -5.25 -27.17 27.54
C TYR A 222 -5.61 -26.74 26.11
N LEU A 223 -6.84 -27.05 25.69
CA LEU A 223 -7.34 -26.86 24.35
C LEU A 223 -8.66 -26.07 24.39
N GLU A 224 -8.74 -25.04 23.57
CA GLU A 224 -10.01 -24.41 23.22
C GLU A 224 -10.68 -25.23 22.13
N ARG A 225 -11.97 -25.51 22.31
CA ARG A 225 -12.78 -26.26 21.36
C ARG A 225 -13.99 -25.45 20.94
N ARG A 226 -14.16 -25.31 19.64
CA ARG A 226 -15.36 -24.74 19.02
C ARG A 226 -16.07 -25.82 18.22
N HIS A 227 -17.23 -26.23 18.70
CA HIS A 227 -18.06 -27.21 18.03
C HIS A 227 -18.89 -26.55 16.92
N LEU A 228 -18.95 -27.21 15.76
CA LEU A 228 -19.65 -26.74 14.57
C LEU A 228 -20.67 -27.80 14.14
N ILE A 229 -21.94 -27.40 14.10
CA ILE A 229 -23.02 -28.25 13.57
C ILE A 229 -22.73 -28.57 12.09
N ASP A 230 -22.34 -27.53 11.35
CA ASP A 230 -21.87 -27.58 9.97
C ASP A 230 -20.92 -26.39 9.72
N LEU A 231 -20.19 -26.38 8.61
CA LEU A 231 -19.42 -25.24 8.15
C LEU A 231 -20.36 -24.20 7.51
N PRO A 232 -20.27 -22.92 7.91
CA PRO A 232 -21.31 -21.92 7.62
C PRO A 232 -21.39 -21.51 6.16
N THR A 233 -20.32 -21.72 5.37
CA THR A 233 -20.27 -21.26 3.98
C THR A 233 -20.13 -22.43 3.02
N VAL A 234 -20.81 -22.35 1.87
CA VAL A 234 -20.80 -23.39 0.83
C VAL A 234 -19.36 -23.67 0.36
N TRP A 235 -18.60 -22.61 0.08
CA TRP A 235 -17.23 -22.74 -0.41
C TRP A 235 -16.32 -23.47 0.60
N GLU A 236 -16.48 -23.19 1.91
CA GLU A 236 -15.67 -23.82 2.95
C GLU A 236 -16.06 -25.30 3.12
N ARG A 237 -17.36 -25.63 3.01
CA ARG A 237 -17.82 -27.02 2.99
C ARG A 237 -17.20 -27.80 1.84
N ASP A 238 -17.27 -27.27 0.63
CA ASP A 238 -16.76 -27.94 -0.57
C ASP A 238 -15.23 -28.13 -0.47
N THR A 239 -14.54 -27.10 0.02
CA THR A 239 -13.09 -27.14 0.24
C THR A 239 -12.73 -28.20 1.29
N VAL A 240 -13.36 -28.18 2.47
CA VAL A 240 -13.06 -29.13 3.54
C VAL A 240 -13.41 -30.56 3.12
N ALA A 241 -14.54 -30.76 2.43
CA ALA A 241 -14.91 -32.07 1.90
C ALA A 241 -13.86 -32.61 0.91
N ALA A 242 -13.38 -31.77 -0.01
CA ALA A 242 -12.34 -32.15 -0.95
C ALA A 242 -10.99 -32.43 -0.26
N LEU A 243 -10.60 -31.64 0.73
CA LEU A 243 -9.38 -31.88 1.53
C LEU A 243 -9.46 -33.18 2.33
N ILE A 244 -10.64 -33.50 2.91
CA ILE A 244 -10.88 -34.78 3.60
C ILE A 244 -10.80 -35.95 2.61
N ASN A 245 -11.24 -35.76 1.37
CA ASN A 245 -11.10 -36.74 0.29
C ASN A 245 -9.68 -36.81 -0.30
N GLY A 246 -8.73 -36.03 0.24
CA GLY A 246 -7.32 -36.09 -0.15
C GLY A 246 -6.95 -35.27 -1.38
N ALA A 247 -7.81 -34.36 -1.85
CA ALA A 247 -7.48 -33.43 -2.92
C ALA A 247 -6.44 -32.40 -2.46
N GLU A 248 -5.43 -32.14 -3.27
CA GLU A 248 -4.59 -30.96 -3.13
C GLU A 248 -5.28 -29.80 -3.84
N LEU A 249 -5.70 -28.79 -3.07
CA LEU A 249 -6.40 -27.62 -3.57
C LEU A 249 -5.63 -26.36 -3.25
N ASP A 250 -5.68 -25.40 -4.17
CA ASP A 250 -5.39 -24.00 -3.89
C ASP A 250 -6.72 -23.24 -3.78
N VAL A 251 -6.94 -22.56 -2.65
CA VAL A 251 -8.14 -21.75 -2.43
C VAL A 251 -7.83 -20.30 -2.79
N PRO A 252 -8.66 -19.65 -3.63
CA PRO A 252 -8.47 -18.24 -3.99
C PRO A 252 -8.39 -17.32 -2.77
N HIS A 253 -7.59 -16.26 -2.90
CA HIS A 253 -7.53 -15.17 -1.92
C HIS A 253 -8.90 -14.50 -1.73
N GLY A 254 -9.14 -13.95 -0.53
CA GLY A 254 -10.34 -13.16 -0.23
C GLY A 254 -11.57 -13.95 0.23
N ARG A 255 -11.44 -15.24 0.55
CA ARG A 255 -12.53 -16.06 1.09
C ARG A 255 -12.45 -16.10 2.62
N SER A 256 -13.61 -16.02 3.27
CA SER A 256 -13.73 -16.04 4.75
C SER A 256 -14.66 -17.16 5.18
N GLY A 257 -14.23 -17.94 6.17
CA GLY A 257 -14.91 -19.10 6.71
C GLY A 257 -14.70 -19.21 8.23
N ALA A 258 -15.31 -20.22 8.84
CA ALA A 258 -15.18 -20.46 10.28
C ALA A 258 -13.83 -21.08 10.66
N PHE A 259 -13.25 -21.87 9.77
CA PHE A 259 -11.99 -22.59 9.92
C PHE A 259 -10.91 -22.09 8.95
N ILE A 260 -11.24 -21.87 7.67
CA ILE A 260 -10.32 -21.36 6.64
C ILE A 260 -10.66 -19.90 6.32
N ASP A 261 -9.67 -19.02 6.37
CA ASP A 261 -9.79 -17.61 6.01
C ASP A 261 -8.58 -17.17 5.18
N THR A 262 -8.78 -17.05 3.87
CA THR A 262 -7.73 -16.69 2.90
C THR A 262 -7.57 -15.19 2.71
N ARG A 263 -8.31 -14.34 3.44
CA ARG A 263 -8.03 -12.89 3.51
C ARG A 263 -6.66 -12.62 4.13
N LYS A 264 -6.19 -13.53 4.99
CA LYS A 264 -4.81 -13.57 5.47
C LYS A 264 -4.06 -14.72 4.80
N PRO A 265 -2.71 -14.67 4.74
CA PRO A 265 -1.91 -15.81 4.30
C PRO A 265 -2.28 -17.04 5.13
N CYS A 266 -2.78 -18.07 4.45
CA CYS A 266 -3.33 -19.27 5.07
C CYS A 266 -2.87 -20.50 4.28
N VAL A 267 -2.49 -21.55 5.00
CA VAL A 267 -2.10 -22.85 4.45
C VAL A 267 -2.67 -23.95 5.30
N TRP A 268 -2.90 -25.11 4.70
CA TRP A 268 -3.48 -26.28 5.38
C TRP A 268 -2.74 -27.55 5.02
N GLY A 269 -2.86 -28.55 5.89
CA GLY A 269 -2.33 -29.89 5.69
C GLY A 269 -3.32 -30.94 6.17
N ALA A 270 -3.40 -32.05 5.44
CA ALA A 270 -4.24 -33.18 5.81
C ALA A 270 -3.46 -34.16 6.70
N ILE A 271 -4.02 -34.46 7.87
CA ILE A 271 -3.47 -35.44 8.82
C ILE A 271 -4.15 -36.78 8.54
N ARG A 272 -3.34 -37.78 8.18
CA ARG A 272 -3.82 -39.12 7.80
C ARG A 272 -3.49 -40.18 8.85
N HIS A 273 -4.40 -41.12 9.05
CA HIS A 273 -4.20 -42.35 9.80
C HIS A 273 -4.59 -43.54 8.90
N GLY A 274 -3.61 -44.26 8.38
CA GLY A 274 -3.81 -45.16 7.23
C GLY A 274 -4.24 -44.36 6.00
N ASP A 275 -5.27 -44.83 5.29
CA ASP A 275 -5.79 -44.19 4.08
C ASP A 275 -6.83 -43.10 4.34
N VAL A 276 -7.16 -42.82 5.62
CA VAL A 276 -8.23 -41.89 6.00
C VAL A 276 -7.64 -40.58 6.53
N VAL A 277 -8.18 -39.45 6.08
CA VAL A 277 -7.91 -38.12 6.66
C VAL A 277 -8.70 -37.99 7.97
N VAL A 278 -7.99 -37.88 9.09
CA VAL A 278 -8.57 -37.81 10.44
C VAL A 278 -8.62 -36.39 11.00
N GLY A 279 -7.87 -35.47 10.40
CA GLY A 279 -7.91 -34.05 10.75
C GLY A 279 -7.29 -33.16 9.67
N LEU A 280 -7.58 -31.87 9.74
CA LEU A 280 -6.94 -30.83 8.95
C LEU A 280 -6.26 -29.84 9.88
N VAL A 281 -4.98 -29.56 9.66
CA VAL A 281 -4.28 -28.48 10.35
C VAL A 281 -4.25 -27.26 9.44
N VAL A 282 -4.50 -26.08 10.00
CA VAL A 282 -4.41 -24.78 9.33
C VAL A 282 -3.41 -23.91 10.07
N LEU A 283 -2.52 -23.27 9.31
CA LEU A 283 -1.69 -22.16 9.76
C LEU A 283 -2.21 -20.90 9.10
N ARG A 284 -2.54 -19.90 9.92
CA ARG A 284 -3.02 -18.60 9.46
C ARG A 284 -2.13 -17.50 10.02
N ASP A 285 -1.63 -16.62 9.16
CA ASP A 285 -0.86 -15.48 9.65
C ASP A 285 -1.73 -14.60 10.58
N ARG A 286 -1.16 -14.21 11.72
CA ARG A 286 -1.88 -13.48 12.76
C ARG A 286 -1.80 -11.97 12.56
N SER A 287 -0.89 -11.46 11.73
CA SER A 287 -0.66 -10.03 11.65
C SER A 287 -1.90 -9.25 11.22
N GLU A 288 -2.08 -8.06 11.79
CA GLU A 288 -3.20 -7.15 11.48
C GLU A 288 -2.99 -6.40 10.16
N ARG A 289 -1.87 -6.66 9.45
CA ARG A 289 -1.39 -5.89 8.31
C ARG A 289 -2.07 -6.25 6.97
N TRP A 290 -3.06 -7.14 6.99
CA TRP A 290 -3.72 -7.67 5.79
C TRP A 290 -5.12 -7.10 5.54
N TYR A 291 -5.52 -6.06 6.27
CA TYR A 291 -6.79 -5.36 6.14
C TYR A 291 -6.61 -3.98 5.53
#